data_AF-A0AA96XZM1-F1
#
_entry.id   AF-A0AA96XZM1-F1
#
_cell.length_a   1.000
_cell.length_b   1.000
_cell.length_c   1.000
_cell.angle_alpha   90.00
_cell.angle_beta   90.00
_cell.angle_gamma   90.00
#
_symmetry.space_group_name_H-M   'P 1'
#
loop_
_entity.id
_entity.type
_entity.pdbx_description
1 polymer ?
#
loop_
_entity_poly.entity_id
_entity_poly.type
_entity_poly.pdbx_seq_one_letter_code
_entity_poly.pdbx_strand_id
1 'polypeptide(L)'
;MGAGESPGAAAGAVGGIQGDPEGEIHHICTNKNDKSDRTGGPWTPRFERFFMQAGMKLSDPANLVRIRGHKGSHPAEYHQEVFRRLDLATKRCRGETRCRALLVDELAKIARELVREGSELRGLITKGTRE
;
A
#
# COMPACT_ATOMS: atom_id res chain seq x y z
N MET A 1 18.38 -15.37 33.22
CA MET A 1 17.00 -15.64 32.79
C MET A 1 16.61 -14.48 31.87
N GLY A 2 16.58 -14.55 30.55
CA GLY A 2 16.34 -15.66 29.64
C GLY A 2 14.97 -15.49 28.97
N ALA A 3 14.96 -14.89 27.77
CA ALA A 3 13.91 -14.87 26.73
C ALA A 3 12.56 -14.18 27.03
N GLY A 4 11.88 -13.54 26.05
CA GLY A 4 12.10 -13.57 24.61
C GLY A 4 11.53 -12.35 23.90
N GLU A 5 12.35 -11.79 23.02
CA GLU A 5 11.90 -10.98 21.90
C GLU A 5 11.12 -11.90 20.96
N SER A 6 9.82 -11.63 20.80
CA SER A 6 9.05 -12.25 19.74
C SER A 6 9.63 -11.81 18.40
N PRO A 7 10.00 -12.72 17.48
CA PRO A 7 10.41 -12.33 16.16
C PRO A 7 9.18 -11.76 15.45
N GLY A 8 9.12 -10.44 15.32
CA GLY A 8 8.21 -9.82 14.37
C GLY A 8 8.49 -10.44 13.01
N ALA A 9 7.50 -11.14 12.46
CA ALA A 9 7.62 -11.84 11.19
C ALA A 9 8.26 -10.89 10.16
N ALA A 10 9.49 -11.20 9.77
CA ALA A 10 10.13 -10.49 8.68
C ALA A 10 9.31 -10.82 7.43
N ALA A 11 8.57 -9.83 6.93
CA ALA A 11 7.84 -9.93 5.67
C ALA A 11 8.84 -10.32 4.58
N GLY A 12 8.84 -11.58 4.17
CA GLY A 12 9.71 -12.10 3.12
C GLY A 12 9.25 -11.54 1.77
N ALA A 13 10.18 -11.04 0.97
CA ALA A 13 9.88 -10.71 -0.42
C ALA A 13 9.86 -12.00 -1.25
N VAL A 14 8.68 -12.38 -1.76
CA VAL A 14 8.53 -13.52 -2.68
C VAL A 14 8.28 -12.96 -4.08
N GLY A 15 9.15 -13.29 -5.04
CA GLY A 15 9.05 -12.77 -6.42
C GLY A 15 9.23 -11.26 -6.52
N GLY A 16 9.95 -10.64 -5.57
CA GLY A 16 10.15 -9.18 -5.52
C GLY A 16 8.98 -8.39 -4.93
N ILE A 17 7.90 -9.06 -4.49
CA ILE A 17 6.76 -8.42 -3.83
C ILE A 17 6.87 -8.67 -2.32
N GLN A 18 6.86 -7.58 -1.57
CA GLN A 18 6.88 -7.58 -0.11
C GLN A 18 5.55 -8.06 0.49
N GLY A 19 5.59 -8.73 1.64
CA GLY A 19 4.42 -8.96 2.48
C GLY A 19 4.35 -10.35 3.09
N ASP A 20 3.13 -10.81 3.38
CA ASP A 20 2.87 -12.15 3.92
C ASP A 20 3.17 -13.22 2.86
N PRO A 21 4.03 -14.23 3.12
CA PRO A 21 4.30 -15.30 2.16
C PRO A 21 3.05 -16.04 1.71
N GLU A 22 2.08 -16.19 2.60
CA GLU A 22 0.79 -16.87 2.36
C GLU A 22 -0.33 -15.92 1.88
N GLY A 23 -0.05 -14.61 1.77
CA GLY A 23 -1.02 -13.61 1.35
C GLY A 23 -1.29 -13.58 -0.15
N GLU A 24 -2.51 -13.17 -0.53
CA GLU A 24 -2.83 -12.83 -1.92
C GLU A 24 -2.15 -11.51 -2.31
N ILE A 25 -1.89 -11.31 -3.61
CA ILE A 25 -1.25 -10.07 -4.10
C ILE A 25 -2.31 -8.98 -4.27
N HIS A 26 -2.10 -7.84 -3.63
CA HIS A 26 -2.95 -6.66 -3.70
C HIS A 26 -2.18 -5.44 -4.18
N HIS A 27 -2.89 -4.51 -4.81
CA HIS A 27 -2.38 -3.18 -5.10
C HIS A 27 -2.54 -2.29 -3.88
N ILE A 28 -1.49 -1.59 -3.46
CA ILE A 28 -1.56 -0.55 -2.42
C ILE A 28 -2.41 0.62 -2.94
N CYS A 29 -2.08 1.12 -4.13
CA CYS A 29 -2.83 2.10 -4.90
C CYS A 29 -3.64 1.41 -6.02
N THR A 30 -4.97 1.48 -5.95
CA THR A 30 -5.84 0.80 -6.93
C THR A 30 -5.63 1.32 -8.35
N ASN A 31 -5.66 0.39 -9.32
CA ASN A 31 -5.74 0.69 -10.75
C ASN A 31 -7.12 0.37 -11.36
N LYS A 32 -8.09 -0.10 -10.56
CA LYS A 32 -9.42 -0.55 -11.02
C LYS A 32 -10.57 0.36 -10.55
N ASN A 33 -10.27 1.60 -10.16
CA ASN A 33 -11.26 2.59 -9.79
C ASN A 33 -11.09 3.88 -10.61
N ASP A 34 -11.34 3.77 -11.91
CA ASP A 34 -11.24 4.85 -12.90
C ASP A 34 -12.51 5.71 -13.01
N LYS A 35 -13.68 5.16 -12.66
CA LYS A 35 -14.99 5.82 -12.86
C LYS A 35 -15.80 6.04 -11.58
N SER A 36 -15.67 5.18 -10.58
CA SER A 36 -16.61 5.14 -9.46
C SER A 36 -16.20 6.06 -8.32
N ASP A 37 -17.15 6.83 -7.81
CA ASP A 37 -17.02 7.66 -6.61
C ASP A 37 -17.54 6.96 -5.34
N ARG A 38 -18.07 5.73 -5.45
CA ARG A 38 -18.70 4.98 -4.34
C ARG A 38 -17.82 4.86 -3.09
N THR A 39 -16.49 4.85 -3.26
CA THR A 39 -15.52 4.84 -2.16
C THR A 39 -14.74 6.15 -2.05
N GLY A 40 -15.32 7.29 -2.45
CA GLY A 40 -14.65 8.61 -2.48
C GLY A 40 -13.70 8.82 -3.67
N GLY A 41 -13.84 7.99 -4.70
CA GLY A 41 -13.04 8.02 -5.93
C GLY A 41 -13.51 9.06 -6.96
N PRO A 42 -13.12 8.92 -8.24
CA PRO A 42 -12.27 7.86 -8.79
C PRO A 42 -10.84 7.95 -8.25
N TRP A 43 -10.28 6.82 -7.82
CA TRP A 43 -8.98 6.78 -7.14
C TRP A 43 -7.81 6.49 -8.08
N THR A 44 -8.02 5.68 -9.12
CA THR A 44 -6.98 5.38 -10.13
C THR A 44 -6.33 6.66 -10.67
N PRO A 45 -7.07 7.64 -11.25
CA PRO A 45 -6.45 8.84 -11.82
C PRO A 45 -5.78 9.74 -10.78
N ARG A 46 -6.18 9.64 -9.50
CA ARG A 46 -5.55 10.39 -8.41
C ARG A 46 -4.19 9.80 -8.05
N PHE A 47 -4.09 8.47 -7.97
CA PHE A 47 -2.82 7.79 -7.72
C PHE A 47 -1.88 7.87 -8.92
N GLU A 48 -2.38 7.76 -10.15
CA GLU A 48 -1.57 7.84 -11.37
C GLU A 48 -0.68 9.08 -11.41
N ARG A 49 -1.10 10.22 -10.85
CA ARG A 49 -0.27 11.43 -10.81
C ARG A 49 1.05 11.22 -10.08
N PHE A 50 1.06 10.52 -8.95
CA PHE A 50 2.29 10.25 -8.20
C PHE A 50 3.22 9.32 -8.99
N PHE A 51 2.64 8.28 -9.60
CA PHE A 51 3.39 7.29 -10.37
C PHE A 51 3.98 7.91 -11.64
N MET A 52 3.21 8.71 -12.39
CA MET A 52 3.71 9.43 -13.56
C MET A 52 4.87 10.37 -13.21
N GLN A 53 4.75 11.13 -12.11
CA GLN A 53 5.82 12.02 -11.64
C GLN A 53 7.10 11.27 -11.24
N ALA A 54 6.97 10.00 -10.83
CA ALA A 54 8.06 9.08 -10.52
C ALA A 54 8.51 8.23 -11.72
N GLY A 55 7.93 8.42 -12.93
CA GLY A 55 8.21 7.59 -14.10
C GLY A 55 7.86 6.11 -13.87
N MET A 56 6.82 5.84 -13.08
CA MET A 56 6.34 4.51 -12.71
C MET A 56 4.92 4.28 -13.25
N LYS A 57 4.48 3.03 -13.26
CA LYS A 57 3.09 2.64 -13.56
C LYS A 57 2.42 2.08 -12.31
N LEU A 58 1.09 2.14 -12.22
CA LEU A 58 0.36 1.51 -11.09
C LEU A 58 0.52 -0.03 -11.05
N SER A 59 0.98 -0.66 -12.13
CA SER A 59 1.32 -2.09 -12.18
C SER A 59 2.74 -2.40 -11.70
N ASP A 60 3.51 -1.41 -11.25
CA ASP A 60 4.88 -1.60 -10.80
C ASP A 60 4.91 -2.48 -9.52
N PRO A 61 5.85 -3.44 -9.39
CA PRO A 61 5.93 -4.31 -8.22
C PRO A 61 6.02 -3.58 -6.87
N ALA A 62 6.57 -2.35 -6.85
CA ALA A 62 6.60 -1.54 -5.64
C ALA A 62 5.20 -1.15 -5.11
N ASN A 63 4.19 -1.13 -5.98
CA ASN A 63 2.79 -0.89 -5.62
C ASN A 63 2.05 -2.17 -5.20
N LEU A 64 2.74 -3.31 -5.16
CA LEU A 64 2.15 -4.59 -4.78
C LEU A 64 2.54 -4.97 -3.36
N VAL A 65 1.64 -5.65 -2.68
CA VAL A 65 1.86 -6.22 -1.35
C VAL A 65 1.10 -7.53 -1.22
N ARG A 66 1.71 -8.52 -0.56
CA ARG A 66 1.02 -9.75 -0.19
C ARG A 66 0.33 -9.57 1.16
N ILE A 67 -0.98 -9.74 1.22
CA ILE A 67 -1.76 -9.53 2.44
C ILE A 67 -2.57 -10.78 2.74
N ARG A 68 -2.36 -11.37 3.92
CA ARG A 68 -3.21 -12.48 4.38
C ARG A 68 -4.57 -11.98 4.87
N GLY A 69 -5.64 -12.68 4.48
CA GLY A 69 -6.99 -12.48 5.03
C GLY A 69 -7.70 -11.20 4.58
N HIS A 70 -7.26 -10.53 3.52
CA HIS A 70 -7.94 -9.37 2.94
C HIS A 70 -8.65 -9.76 1.64
N LYS A 71 -9.93 -9.40 1.50
CA LYS A 71 -10.72 -9.60 0.27
C LYS A 71 -11.57 -8.37 -0.04
N GLY A 72 -11.78 -8.12 -1.33
CA GLY A 72 -12.69 -7.07 -1.81
C GLY A 72 -12.01 -5.72 -2.08
N SER A 73 -12.83 -4.72 -2.40
CA SER A 73 -12.36 -3.36 -2.66
C SER A 73 -11.99 -2.64 -1.37
N HIS A 74 -10.98 -1.79 -1.43
CA HIS A 74 -10.61 -0.97 -0.27
C HIS A 74 -11.68 0.11 0.01
N PRO A 75 -11.94 0.43 1.29
CA PRO A 75 -12.86 1.49 1.67
C PRO A 75 -12.29 2.89 1.38
N ALA A 76 -13.15 3.91 1.51
CA ALA A 76 -12.78 5.30 1.25
C ALA A 76 -11.65 5.77 2.17
N GLU A 77 -11.73 5.45 3.46
CA GLU A 77 -10.77 5.86 4.47
C GLU A 77 -9.37 5.31 4.17
N TYR A 78 -9.28 4.06 3.69
CA TYR A 78 -8.00 3.49 3.27
C TYR A 78 -7.40 4.30 2.11
N HIS A 79 -8.20 4.56 1.07
CA HIS A 79 -7.71 5.30 -0.09
C HIS A 79 -7.30 6.73 0.26
N GLN A 80 -8.05 7.40 1.12
CA GLN A 80 -7.73 8.74 1.62
C GLN A 80 -6.40 8.74 2.39
N GLU A 81 -6.18 7.77 3.28
CA GLU A 81 -4.96 7.70 4.08
C GLU A 81 -3.73 7.41 3.22
N VAL A 82 -3.81 6.43 2.31
CA VAL A 82 -2.73 6.15 1.35
C VAL A 82 -2.44 7.38 0.49
N PHE A 83 -3.48 8.04 -0.05
CA PHE A 83 -3.31 9.25 -0.86
C PHE A 83 -2.60 10.36 -0.07
N ARG A 84 -3.03 10.62 1.17
CA ARG A 84 -2.44 11.64 2.05
C ARG A 84 -0.96 11.37 2.30
N ARG A 85 -0.58 10.11 2.57
CA ARG A 85 0.81 9.72 2.81
C ARG A 85 1.68 9.93 1.56
N LEU A 86 1.21 9.47 0.41
CA LEU A 86 1.94 9.65 -0.86
C LEU A 86 2.07 11.12 -1.25
N ASP A 87 1.02 11.92 -1.08
CA ASP A 87 1.04 13.36 -1.29
C ASP A 87 2.12 14.00 -0.43
N LEU A 88 2.11 13.75 0.89
CA LEU A 88 3.10 14.30 1.81
C LEU A 88 4.54 13.87 1.48
N ALA A 89 4.76 12.59 1.16
CA ALA A 89 6.08 12.06 0.86
C ALA A 89 6.66 12.65 -0.44
N THR A 90 5.81 12.89 -1.44
CA THR A 90 6.24 13.35 -2.77
C THR A 90 6.05 14.86 -2.99
N LYS A 91 5.40 15.58 -2.07
CA LYS A 91 4.98 16.99 -2.22
C LYS A 91 6.04 17.95 -2.76
N ARG A 92 7.30 17.73 -2.39
CA ARG A 92 8.44 18.60 -2.72
C ARG A 92 9.50 17.92 -3.58
N CYS A 93 9.26 16.70 -4.05
CA CYS A 93 10.23 16.01 -4.90
C CYS A 93 10.32 16.72 -6.26
N ARG A 94 11.53 16.73 -6.84
CA ARG A 94 11.80 17.27 -8.17
C ARG A 94 12.68 16.29 -8.92
N GLY A 95 12.35 16.05 -10.18
CA GLY A 95 13.02 15.06 -11.02
C GLY A 95 12.54 13.64 -10.75
N GLU A 96 12.44 12.85 -11.82
CA GLU A 96 11.90 11.49 -11.80
C GLU A 96 12.59 10.61 -10.75
N THR A 97 13.93 10.58 -10.74
CA THR A 97 14.72 9.71 -9.84
C THR A 97 14.41 9.96 -8.37
N ARG A 98 14.34 11.22 -7.94
CA ARG A 98 14.06 11.57 -6.54
C ARG A 98 12.61 11.28 -6.17
N CYS A 99 11.68 11.56 -7.07
CA CYS A 99 10.27 11.25 -6.85
C CYS A 99 10.03 9.74 -6.77
N ARG A 100 10.67 8.95 -7.63
CA ARG A 100 10.66 7.49 -7.59
C ARG A 100 11.17 6.96 -6.26
N ALA A 101 12.33 7.42 -5.80
CA ALA A 101 12.90 6.97 -4.53
C ALA A 101 11.95 7.23 -3.34
N LEU A 102 11.36 8.42 -3.26
CA LEU A 102 10.43 8.78 -2.19
C LEU A 102 9.10 8.02 -2.27
N LEU A 103 8.57 7.82 -3.49
CA LEU A 103 7.35 7.05 -3.70
C LEU A 103 7.54 5.58 -3.31
N VAL A 104 8.63 4.95 -3.75
CA VAL A 104 8.95 3.55 -3.42
C VAL A 104 9.16 3.37 -1.91
N ASP A 105 9.87 4.30 -1.25
CA ASP A 105 10.07 4.26 0.20
C ASP A 105 8.73 4.34 0.96
N GLU A 106 7.82 5.23 0.56
CA GLU A 106 6.51 5.35 1.22
C GLU A 106 5.61 4.14 0.96
N LEU A 107 5.61 3.59 -0.27
CA LEU A 107 4.91 2.34 -0.58
C LEU A 107 5.44 1.17 0.28
N ALA A 108 6.75 1.09 0.50
CA ALA A 108 7.34 0.08 1.37
C ALA A 108 6.94 0.24 2.84
N LYS A 109 6.83 1.48 3.35
CA LYS A 109 6.31 1.75 4.70
C LYS A 109 4.85 1.31 4.82
N ILE A 110 4.02 1.68 3.85
CA ILE A 110 2.61 1.29 3.79
C ILE A 110 2.46 -0.23 3.77
N ALA A 111 3.23 -0.93 2.94
CA ALA A 111 3.17 -2.39 2.88
C ALA A 111 3.53 -3.07 4.21
N ARG A 112 4.56 -2.57 4.91
CA ARG A 112 4.93 -3.08 6.25
C ARG A 112 3.80 -2.89 7.26
N GLU A 113 3.06 -1.80 7.18
CA GLU A 113 1.90 -1.59 8.03
C GLU A 113 0.74 -2.53 7.65
N LEU A 114 0.50 -2.75 6.36
CA LEU A 114 -0.59 -3.62 5.87
C LEU A 114 -0.46 -5.08 6.33
N VAL A 115 0.76 -5.57 6.50
CA VAL A 115 1.02 -6.94 7.00
C VAL A 115 1.12 -7.03 8.53
N ARG A 116 1.33 -5.91 9.22
CA ARG A 116 1.43 -5.88 10.67
C ARG A 116 0.04 -5.93 11.31
N GLU A 117 -0.24 -6.99 12.06
CA GLU A 117 -1.48 -7.10 12.83
C GLU A 117 -1.65 -5.95 13.83
N GLY A 118 -2.88 -5.49 13.99
CA GLY A 118 -3.22 -4.35 14.86
C GLY A 118 -2.78 -2.98 14.34
N SER A 119 -2.13 -2.88 13.16
CA SER A 119 -1.86 -1.58 12.56
C SER A 119 -3.17 -0.90 12.14
N GLU A 120 -3.19 0.44 12.19
CA GLU A 120 -4.37 1.20 11.79
C GLU A 120 -4.75 0.93 10.33
N LEU A 121 -3.76 0.97 9.43
CA LEU A 121 -3.98 0.80 8.00
C LEU A 121 -4.47 -0.62 7.64
N ARG A 122 -3.93 -1.68 8.28
CA ARG A 122 -4.45 -3.05 8.13
C ARG A 122 -5.87 -3.14 8.65
N GLY A 123 -6.16 -2.51 9.79
CA GLY A 123 -7.50 -2.45 10.35
C GLY A 123 -8.53 -1.91 9.36
N LEU A 124 -8.20 -0.89 8.57
CA LEU A 124 -9.13 -0.33 7.57
C LEU A 124 -9.55 -1.36 6.50
N ILE A 125 -8.69 -2.32 6.15
CA ILE A 125 -8.96 -3.29 5.08
C ILE A 125 -9.44 -4.67 5.59
N THR A 126 -9.30 -4.96 6.88
CA THR A 126 -9.75 -6.23 7.49
C THR A 126 -10.99 -6.08 8.39
N LYS A 127 -11.39 -4.85 8.76
CA LYS A 127 -12.58 -4.61 9.61
C LYS A 127 -13.91 -5.09 8.99
N GLY A 128 -13.96 -5.32 7.68
CA GLY A 128 -15.12 -5.91 6.99
C GLY A 128 -15.16 -7.44 6.98
N THR A 129 -14.22 -8.13 7.65
CA THR A 129 -14.12 -9.60 7.69
C THR A 129 -14.39 -10.15 9.10
N ARG A 130 -15.17 -9.43 9.92
CA ARG A 130 -15.84 -10.03 11.07
C ARG A 130 -17.16 -10.61 10.59
N GLU A 131 -17.23 -11.94 10.59
CA GLU A 131 -18.49 -12.69 10.58
C GLU A 131 -19.35 -12.33 11.80
#